data_AF-A0A9E5J0L5-F1
#
_entry.id   AF-A0A9E5J0L5-F1
#
_cell.length_a   1.000
_cell.length_b   1.000
_cell.length_c   1.000
_cell.angle_alpha   90.00
_cell.angle_beta   90.00
_cell.angle_gamma   90.00
#
_symmetry.space_group_name_H-M   'P 1'
#
loop_
_entity.id
_entity.type
_entity.pdbx_description
1 polymer ?
#
loop_
_entity_poly.entity_id
_entity_poly.type
_entity_poly.pdbx_seq_one_letter_code
_entity_poly.pdbx_strand_id
1 'polypeptide(L)'
;MFREHRPAQNPTIYLCLNSRTDPDSAPPEHDNYFLLVNAPADTANINWAKESPGYADRIIRILEKKFLPGLESKIVHKEWISPADFESRDGVVGGSLYGWASHGMIPSFLRPPIRSKLLPNLYFVGGTTHPGGGLPLVLLSAEIAVRLANRSS
;
A
#
# COMPACT_ATOMS: atom_id res chain seq x y z
N MET A 1 -10.97 -0.49 15.41
CA MET A 1 -11.30 -1.00 14.06
C MET A 1 -10.49 -2.25 13.73
N PHE A 2 -9.15 -2.26 13.81
CA PHE A 2 -8.34 -3.46 13.52
C PHE A 2 -8.30 -4.56 14.59
N ARG A 3 -8.92 -4.34 15.77
CA ARG A 3 -8.94 -5.35 16.85
C ARG A 3 -9.76 -6.60 16.50
N GLU A 4 -10.67 -6.51 15.53
CA GLU A 4 -11.56 -7.61 15.14
C GLU A 4 -11.07 -8.41 13.92
N HIS A 5 -9.92 -8.05 13.33
CA HIS A 5 -9.40 -8.70 12.12
C HIS A 5 -10.48 -8.87 11.04
N ARG A 6 -11.23 -7.80 10.76
CA ARG A 6 -12.27 -7.79 9.73
C ARG A 6 -12.24 -6.48 8.94
N PRO A 7 -12.58 -6.49 7.65
CA PRO A 7 -12.75 -5.27 6.87
C PRO A 7 -13.80 -4.35 7.49
N ALA A 8 -13.53 -3.05 7.46
CA ALA A 8 -14.40 -2.03 8.02
C ALA A 8 -15.75 -1.94 7.26
N GLN A 9 -16.88 -2.03 7.96
CA GLN A 9 -18.20 -1.98 7.29
C GLN A 9 -18.53 -0.63 6.64
N ASN A 10 -18.01 0.47 7.19
CA ASN A 10 -18.12 1.83 6.66
C ASN A 10 -16.72 2.48 6.74
N PRO A 11 -15.83 2.19 5.78
CA PRO A 11 -14.45 2.66 5.82
C PRO A 11 -14.36 4.15 5.45
N THR A 12 -13.26 4.78 5.87
CA THR A 12 -12.79 6.00 5.22
C THR A 12 -12.18 5.60 3.88
N ILE A 13 -12.63 6.25 2.81
CA ILE A 13 -12.22 5.96 1.42
C ILE A 13 -11.42 7.15 0.93
N TYR A 14 -10.15 6.91 0.59
CA TYR A 14 -9.39 7.82 -0.26
C TYR A 14 -9.76 7.53 -1.71
N LEU A 15 -10.04 8.58 -2.47
CA LEU A 15 -10.47 8.50 -3.86
C LEU A 15 -9.65 9.50 -4.67
N CYS A 16 -9.02 9.03 -5.74
CA CYS A 16 -8.20 9.82 -6.64
C CYS A 16 -8.62 9.55 -8.09
N LEU A 17 -8.71 10.60 -8.89
CA LEU A 17 -8.95 10.51 -10.34
C LEU A 17 -7.71 11.09 -11.03
N ASN A 18 -6.83 10.22 -11.53
CA ASN A 18 -5.61 10.67 -12.19
C ASN A 18 -5.89 11.30 -13.55
N SER A 19 -6.96 10.86 -14.23
CA SER A 19 -7.45 11.36 -15.52
C SER A 19 -7.71 12.87 -15.54
N ARG A 20 -7.96 13.47 -14.37
CA ARG A 20 -8.21 14.91 -14.24
C ARG A 20 -6.94 15.77 -14.37
N THR A 21 -5.78 15.18 -14.11
CA THR A 21 -4.47 15.84 -14.24
C THR A 21 -3.64 15.27 -15.37
N ASP A 22 -3.92 14.03 -15.78
CA ASP A 22 -3.24 13.31 -16.84
C ASP A 22 -4.29 12.60 -17.74
N PRO A 23 -4.78 13.27 -18.80
CA PRO A 23 -5.82 12.73 -19.67
C PRO A 23 -5.43 11.42 -20.36
N ASP A 24 -4.14 11.14 -20.55
CA ASP A 24 -3.65 9.92 -21.19
C ASP A 24 -3.74 8.69 -20.26
N SER A 25 -4.01 8.91 -18.97
CA SER A 25 -4.16 7.84 -17.98
C SER A 25 -5.51 7.11 -18.03
N ALA A 26 -6.45 7.55 -18.89
CA ALA A 26 -7.72 6.88 -19.14
C ALA A 26 -8.12 6.99 -20.64
N PRO A 27 -8.94 6.07 -21.17
CA PRO A 27 -9.50 6.23 -22.51
C PRO A 27 -10.32 7.53 -22.65
N PRO A 28 -10.49 8.05 -23.89
CA PRO A 28 -11.37 9.19 -24.12
C PRO A 28 -12.77 8.97 -23.53
N GLU A 29 -13.34 10.02 -22.94
CA GLU A 29 -14.65 10.00 -22.25
C GLU A 29 -14.73 9.06 -21.02
N HIS A 30 -13.59 8.60 -20.49
CA HIS A 30 -13.51 7.77 -19.29
C HIS A 30 -12.67 8.44 -18.19
N ASP A 31 -12.89 8.00 -16.94
CA ASP A 31 -12.11 8.39 -15.77
C ASP A 31 -11.50 7.13 -15.12
N ASN A 32 -10.33 7.26 -14.47
CA ASN A 32 -9.67 6.18 -13.74
C ASN A 32 -9.72 6.41 -12.21
N TYR A 33 -10.67 5.75 -11.55
CA TYR A 33 -10.84 5.89 -10.10
C TYR A 33 -9.87 4.96 -9.35
N PHE A 34 -8.92 5.56 -8.62
CA PHE A 34 -8.12 4.84 -7.65
C PHE A 34 -8.72 5.00 -6.25
N LEU A 35 -9.11 3.88 -5.65
CA LEU A 35 -9.71 3.83 -4.32
C LEU A 35 -8.75 3.15 -3.34
N LEU A 36 -8.48 3.81 -2.21
CA LEU A 36 -7.67 3.25 -1.13
C LEU A 36 -8.47 3.25 0.17
N VAL A 37 -8.50 2.09 0.83
CA VAL A 37 -9.13 1.89 2.12
C VAL A 37 -8.16 1.19 3.07
N ASN A 38 -8.28 1.52 4.35
CA ASN A 38 -7.53 0.82 5.39
C ASN A 38 -8.11 -0.59 5.59
N ALA A 39 -7.24 -1.60 5.52
CA ALA A 39 -7.58 -3.00 5.69
C ALA A 39 -6.70 -3.66 6.77
N PRO A 40 -7.21 -4.63 7.53
CA PRO A 40 -6.37 -5.45 8.41
C PRO A 40 -5.35 -6.25 7.58
N ALA A 41 -4.23 -6.62 8.20
CA ALA A 41 -3.25 -7.50 7.58
C ALA A 41 -3.86 -8.86 7.18
N ASP A 42 -3.23 -9.54 6.22
CA ASP A 42 -3.57 -10.93 5.96
C ASP A 42 -3.19 -11.79 7.17
N THR A 43 -4.18 -12.44 7.78
CA THR A 43 -4.04 -13.26 8.98
C THR A 43 -4.92 -14.48 8.81
N ALA A 44 -4.66 -15.55 9.56
CA ALA A 44 -5.42 -16.81 9.47
C ALA A 44 -6.96 -16.66 9.63
N ASN A 45 -7.43 -15.52 10.14
CA ASN A 45 -8.85 -15.24 10.38
C ASN A 45 -9.58 -14.57 9.20
N ILE A 46 -8.88 -14.18 8.13
CA ILE A 46 -9.49 -13.53 6.95
C ILE A 46 -9.06 -14.26 5.69
N ASN A 47 -10.03 -14.64 4.85
CA ASN A 47 -9.74 -15.13 3.51
C ASN A 47 -9.96 -14.02 2.50
N TRP A 48 -8.92 -13.25 2.19
CA TRP A 48 -9.02 -12.12 1.26
C TRP A 48 -9.44 -12.51 -0.15
N ALA A 49 -9.15 -13.72 -0.61
CA ALA A 49 -9.64 -14.20 -1.91
C ALA A 49 -11.18 -14.29 -1.96
N LYS A 50 -11.83 -14.56 -0.82
CA LYS A 50 -13.30 -14.57 -0.69
C LYS A 50 -13.89 -13.22 -0.30
N GLU A 51 -13.19 -12.46 0.54
CA GLU A 51 -13.70 -11.18 1.08
C GLU A 51 -13.58 -10.02 0.08
N SER A 52 -12.50 -9.97 -0.72
CA SER A 52 -12.19 -8.82 -1.58
C SER A 52 -13.29 -8.45 -2.58
N PRO A 53 -13.91 -9.40 -3.33
CA PRO A 53 -14.95 -9.05 -4.30
C PRO A 53 -16.16 -8.37 -3.64
N GLY A 54 -16.68 -8.95 -2.55
CA GLY A 54 -17.81 -8.40 -1.81
C GLY A 54 -17.48 -7.09 -1.10
N TYR A 55 -16.22 -6.91 -0.70
CA TYR A 55 -15.76 -5.66 -0.10
C TYR A 55 -15.63 -4.52 -1.13
N ALA A 56 -15.14 -4.82 -2.33
CA ALA A 56 -15.10 -3.87 -3.44
C ALA A 56 -16.52 -3.39 -3.81
N ASP A 57 -17.48 -4.32 -3.92
CA ASP A 57 -18.88 -3.99 -4.19
C ASP A 57 -19.49 -3.11 -3.11
N ARG A 58 -19.18 -3.40 -1.84
CA ARG A 58 -19.61 -2.56 -0.71
C ARG A 58 -19.07 -1.13 -0.84
N ILE A 59 -17.80 -0.96 -1.16
CA ILE A 59 -17.18 0.36 -1.33
C ILE A 59 -17.86 1.13 -2.46
N ILE A 60 -18.11 0.48 -3.60
CA ILE A 60 -18.82 1.08 -4.74
C ILE A 60 -20.22 1.53 -4.33
N ARG A 61 -20.98 0.69 -3.62
CA ARG A 61 -22.32 1.06 -3.12
C ARG A 61 -22.30 2.24 -2.15
N ILE A 62 -21.26 2.33 -1.30
CA ILE A 62 -21.10 3.47 -0.39
C ILE A 62 -20.85 4.76 -1.19
N LEU A 63 -19.97 4.72 -2.19
CA LEU A 63 -19.68 5.86 -3.05
C LEU A 63 -20.90 6.27 -3.85
N GLU A 64 -21.60 5.31 -4.45
CA GLU A 64 -22.80 5.58 -5.25
C GLU A 64 -23.87 6.28 -4.43
N LYS A 65 -24.18 5.72 -3.25
CA LYS A 65 -25.24 6.24 -2.38
C LYS A 65 -24.94 7.64 -1.85
N LYS A 66 -23.67 7.98 -1.62
CA LYS A 66 -23.28 9.22 -0.93
C LYS A 66 -22.78 10.32 -1.84
N PHE A 67 -22.08 9.98 -2.92
CA PHE A 67 -21.26 10.95 -3.66
C PHE A 67 -21.37 10.82 -5.18
N LEU A 68 -21.61 9.62 -5.72
CA LEU A 68 -21.52 9.34 -7.16
C LEU A 68 -22.74 8.55 -7.69
N PRO A 69 -23.94 9.16 -7.76
CA PRO A 69 -25.14 8.45 -8.21
C PRO A 69 -24.97 7.80 -9.60
N GLY A 70 -25.33 6.52 -9.71
CA GLY A 70 -25.18 5.73 -10.93
C GLY A 70 -23.73 5.35 -11.26
N LEU A 71 -22.86 5.25 -10.25
CA LEU A 71 -21.48 4.79 -10.43
C LEU A 71 -21.44 3.35 -10.94
N GLU A 72 -22.19 2.43 -10.31
CA GLU A 72 -22.15 1.00 -10.61
C GLU A 72 -22.47 0.70 -12.08
N SER A 73 -23.43 1.43 -12.68
CA SER A 73 -23.81 1.26 -14.09
C SER A 73 -22.80 1.83 -15.09
N LYS A 74 -21.83 2.62 -14.64
CA LYS A 74 -20.77 3.24 -15.47
C LYS A 74 -19.43 2.52 -15.36
N ILE A 75 -19.31 1.51 -14.49
CA ILE A 75 -18.09 0.73 -14.34
C ILE A 75 -17.93 -0.21 -15.55
N VAL A 76 -16.99 0.10 -16.43
CA VAL A 76 -16.62 -0.77 -17.57
C VAL A 76 -15.56 -1.80 -17.20
N HIS A 77 -14.79 -1.54 -16.15
CA HIS A 77 -13.73 -2.40 -15.66
C HIS A 77 -13.47 -2.14 -14.17
N LYS A 78 -13.16 -3.19 -13.40
CA LYS A 78 -12.85 -3.12 -11.98
C LYS A 78 -11.82 -4.18 -11.62
N GLU A 79 -10.78 -3.73 -10.94
CA GLU A 79 -9.76 -4.58 -10.33
C GLU A 79 -9.56 -4.18 -8.85
N TRP A 80 -9.00 -5.09 -8.06
CA TRP A 80 -8.68 -4.86 -6.66
C TRP A 80 -7.36 -5.53 -6.30
N ILE A 81 -6.67 -4.94 -5.32
CA ILE A 81 -5.47 -5.50 -4.71
C ILE A 81 -5.70 -5.54 -3.21
N SER A 82 -5.65 -6.74 -2.64
CA SER A 82 -5.84 -7.02 -1.23
C SER A 82 -4.49 -7.16 -0.51
N PRO A 83 -4.47 -7.17 0.84
CA PRO A 83 -3.27 -7.50 1.60
C PRO A 83 -2.62 -8.83 1.19
N ALA A 84 -3.40 -9.86 0.86
CA ALA A 84 -2.88 -11.14 0.38
C ALA A 84 -2.17 -11.02 -0.99
N ASP A 85 -2.66 -10.12 -1.85
CA ASP A 85 -2.04 -9.84 -3.15
C ASP A 85 -0.70 -9.11 -2.97
N PHE A 86 -0.61 -8.19 -2.01
CA PHE A 86 0.67 -7.54 -1.66
C PHE A 86 1.69 -8.53 -1.09
N GLU A 87 1.27 -9.44 -0.22
CA GLU A 87 2.17 -10.44 0.35
C GLU A 87 2.71 -11.40 -0.72
N SER A 88 1.84 -11.89 -1.59
CA SER A 88 2.21 -12.82 -2.66
C SER A 88 3.05 -12.18 -3.76
N ARG A 89 2.76 -10.93 -4.16
CA ARG A 89 3.47 -10.24 -5.24
C ARG A 89 4.80 -9.63 -4.79
N ASP A 90 4.78 -8.97 -3.64
CA ASP A 90 5.88 -8.07 -3.22
C ASP A 90 6.69 -8.64 -2.05
N GLY A 91 6.36 -9.84 -1.56
CA GLY A 91 7.08 -10.52 -0.46
C GLY A 91 6.94 -9.80 0.88
N VAL A 92 5.92 -8.95 1.02
CA VAL A 92 5.72 -8.13 2.21
C VAL A 92 4.87 -8.90 3.22
N VAL A 93 5.49 -9.32 4.33
CA VAL A 93 4.84 -10.11 5.39
C VAL A 93 3.54 -9.43 5.85
N GLY A 94 2.42 -10.16 5.75
CA GLY A 94 1.08 -9.70 6.12
C GLY A 94 0.48 -8.61 5.23
N GLY A 95 1.07 -8.32 4.06
CA GLY A 95 0.55 -7.36 3.08
C GLY A 95 0.71 -5.88 3.47
N SER A 96 1.64 -5.56 4.38
CA SER A 96 1.78 -4.20 4.88
C SER A 96 2.43 -3.23 3.89
N LEU A 97 1.65 -2.34 3.29
CA LEU A 97 2.11 -1.25 2.41
C LEU A 97 3.25 -0.38 2.98
N TYR A 98 3.41 -0.34 4.31
CA TYR A 98 4.41 0.50 4.98
C TYR A 98 5.38 -0.30 5.88
N GLY A 99 5.44 -1.63 5.74
CA GLY A 99 6.26 -2.48 6.61
C GLY A 99 5.71 -2.59 8.04
N TRP A 100 6.56 -2.78 9.05
CA TRP A 100 6.11 -2.92 10.44
C TRP A 100 5.25 -1.72 10.86
N ALA A 101 4.03 -1.98 11.34
CA ALA A 101 3.09 -0.94 11.74
C ALA A 101 3.78 0.06 12.69
N SER A 102 3.98 1.30 12.23
CA SER A 102 4.63 2.36 13.00
C SER A 102 3.66 3.01 13.99
N HIS A 103 3.06 2.21 14.87
CA HIS A 103 2.35 2.73 16.03
C HIS A 103 3.37 3.01 17.13
N GLY A 104 4.01 4.17 17.05
CA GLY A 104 4.99 4.67 18.03
C GLY A 104 6.37 4.97 17.44
N MET A 105 7.23 5.63 18.23
CA MET A 105 8.59 6.01 17.83
C MET A 105 9.58 4.82 17.83
N ILE A 106 9.25 3.75 18.55
CA ILE A 106 10.14 2.61 18.80
C ILE A 106 10.42 1.74 17.55
N PRO A 107 9.44 1.43 16.67
CA PRO A 107 9.68 0.66 15.45
C PRO A 107 10.67 1.31 14.48
N SER A 108 10.79 2.65 14.49
CA SER A 108 11.78 3.37 13.69
C SER A 108 13.22 3.08 14.09
N PHE A 109 13.46 2.76 15.37
CA PHE A 109 14.79 2.37 15.90
C PHE A 109 15.13 0.90 15.66
N LEU A 110 14.13 0.05 15.39
CA LEU A 110 14.31 -1.38 15.11
C LEU A 110 14.58 -1.67 13.63
N ARG A 111 14.55 -0.65 12.76
CA ARG A 111 14.84 -0.82 11.33
C ARG A 111 16.29 -1.28 11.13
N PRO A 112 16.56 -2.20 10.19
CA PRO A 112 17.92 -2.57 9.84
C PRO A 112 18.76 -1.34 9.47
N PRO A 113 20.04 -1.28 9.89
CA PRO A 113 20.96 -0.25 9.42
C PRO A 113 21.24 -0.44 7.92
N ILE A 114 21.61 0.63 7.23
CA ILE A 114 21.86 0.59 5.77
C ILE A 114 23.05 -0.30 5.39
N ARG A 115 24.05 -0.47 6.26
CA ARG A 115 25.19 -1.38 6.02
C ARG A 115 25.10 -2.57 6.96
N SER A 116 25.32 -3.77 6.43
CA SER A 116 25.44 -4.98 7.24
C SER A 116 26.62 -4.88 8.20
N LYS A 117 26.39 -5.27 9.46
CA LYS A 117 27.47 -5.41 10.46
C LYS A 117 28.28 -6.69 10.29
N LEU A 118 27.76 -7.66 9.52
CA LEU A 118 28.36 -8.98 9.35
C LEU A 118 29.07 -9.14 8.01
N LEU A 119 28.57 -8.46 6.96
CA LEU A 119 29.07 -8.62 5.60
C LEU A 119 29.58 -7.26 5.07
N PRO A 120 30.89 -7.10 4.80
CA PRO A 120 31.51 -5.79 4.52
C PRO A 120 30.91 -5.03 3.32
N ASN A 121 30.32 -5.73 2.36
CA ASN A 121 29.82 -5.20 1.09
C ASN A 121 28.31 -5.45 0.88
N LEU A 122 27.57 -5.73 1.95
CA LEU A 122 26.11 -5.86 1.90
C LEU A 122 25.45 -4.59 2.42
N TYR A 123 24.56 -4.03 1.60
CA TYR A 123 23.79 -2.83 1.90
C TYR A 123 22.30 -3.13 1.76
N PHE A 124 21.51 -2.54 2.65
CA PHE A 124 20.06 -2.62 2.65
C PHE A 124 19.47 -1.28 2.21
N VAL A 125 18.44 -1.32 1.36
CA VAL A 125 17.73 -0.15 0.84
C VAL A 125 16.24 -0.49 0.77
N GLY A 126 15.39 0.48 1.11
CA GLY A 126 13.94 0.34 0.95
C GLY A 126 13.15 0.80 2.17
N GLY A 127 11.82 0.69 2.09
CA GLY A 127 10.91 1.29 3.09
C GLY A 127 10.94 0.63 4.47
N THR A 128 11.52 -0.56 4.56
CA THR A 128 11.74 -1.29 5.82
C THR A 128 13.12 -1.03 6.42
N THR A 129 14.03 -0.38 5.68
CA THR A 129 15.38 -0.02 6.10
C THR A 129 15.41 1.41 6.62
N HIS A 130 16.42 1.78 7.43
CA HIS A 130 16.66 3.18 7.75
C HIS A 130 16.78 4.03 6.46
N PRO A 131 16.18 5.24 6.39
CA PRO A 131 15.48 5.95 7.46
C PRO A 131 14.00 5.55 7.66
N GLY A 132 13.34 4.97 6.66
CA GLY A 132 11.98 4.44 6.80
C GLY A 132 11.20 4.35 5.50
N GLY A 133 9.88 4.17 5.63
CA GLY A 133 8.94 4.02 4.51
C GLY A 133 8.50 5.35 3.88
N GLY A 134 8.00 5.26 2.65
CA GLY A 134 7.59 6.42 1.84
C GLY A 134 8.67 6.83 0.83
N LEU A 135 8.22 7.27 -0.35
CA LEU A 135 9.10 7.50 -1.51
C LEU A 135 10.33 8.39 -1.19
N PRO A 136 10.21 9.53 -0.47
CA PRO A 136 11.38 10.34 -0.14
C PRO A 136 12.40 9.62 0.74
N LEU A 137 11.94 8.85 1.72
CA LEU A 137 12.81 8.12 2.64
C LEU A 137 13.46 6.91 1.99
N VAL A 138 12.76 6.25 1.06
CA VAL A 138 13.33 5.18 0.22
C VAL A 138 14.46 5.72 -0.65
N LEU A 139 14.26 6.87 -1.31
CA LEU A 139 15.30 7.51 -2.11
C LEU A 139 16.51 7.92 -1.25
N LEU A 140 16.27 8.46 -0.05
CA LEU A 140 17.33 8.81 0.88
C LEU A 140 18.10 7.56 1.37
N SER A 141 17.41 6.44 1.59
CA SER A 141 18.02 5.15 1.93
C SER A 141 19.01 4.72 0.82
N ALA A 142 18.59 4.82 -0.45
CA ALA A 142 19.45 4.53 -1.60
C ALA A 142 20.67 5.46 -1.68
N GLU A 143 20.47 6.76 -1.51
CA GLU A 143 21.55 7.75 -1.53
C GLU A 143 22.62 7.46 -0.47
N ILE A 144 22.21 7.14 0.76
CA ILE A 144 23.14 6.81 1.84
C ILE A 144 23.88 5.50 1.55
N ALA A 145 23.20 4.48 1.02
CA ALA A 145 23.82 3.21 0.65
C ALA A 145 24.94 3.41 -0.40
N VAL A 146 24.66 4.15 -1.46
CA VAL A 146 25.64 4.49 -2.51
C VAL A 146 26.83 5.25 -1.93
N ARG A 147 26.59 6.24 -1.07
CA ARG A 147 27.67 6.99 -0.41
C ARG A 147 28.56 6.11 0.46
N LEU A 148 27.98 5.14 1.18
CA LEU A 148 28.75 4.22 2.02
C LEU A 148 29.53 3.18 1.20
N ALA A 149 28.98 2.74 0.08
CA ALA A 149 29.67 1.87 -0.88
C ALA A 149 30.91 2.56 -1.46
N ASN A 150 30.77 3.79 -1.95
CA ASN A 150 31.86 4.55 -2.58
C ASN A 150 32.97 5.00 -1.62
N ARG A 151 32.72 5.01 -0.29
CA ARG A 151 33.73 5.30 0.73
C ARG A 151 34.53 4.07 1.16
N SER A 152 34.07 2.88 0.79
CA SER A 152 34.67 1.60 1.18
C SER A 152 35.55 1.01 0.06
N SER A 153 35.63 1.71 -1.08
CA SER A 153 36.44 1.40 -2.27
C SER A 153 37.71 2.25 -2.33
#